data_AF-A0A396M3K2-F1
#
_entry.id   AF-A0A396M3K2-F1
#
_cell.length_a   1.000
_cell.length_b   1.000
_cell.length_c   1.000
_cell.angle_alpha   90.00
_cell.angle_beta   90.00
_cell.angle_gamma   90.00
#
_symmetry.space_group_name_H-M   'P 1'
#
loop_
_entity.id
_entity.type
_entity.pdbx_description
1 polymer ?
#
loop_
_entity_poly.entity_id
_entity_poly.type
_entity_poly.pdbx_seq_one_letter_code
_entity_poly.pdbx_strand_id
1 'polypeptide(L)'
;MKKILFLSLSLLTAAGMSAKVTLPSVLGSNMVLQQQCNANLWGKAAPSKKVTVTTSWDNRKYTVQAAADSTWKTAVATPAAGGPYSIRISDGEAIVLDNVMIGEVWICSGQSNMQMPVMGFPGQPVVGSNEAILNGTNSDIRMFVVRREVSDRPLDDCNTDTGWQEATTESVAGFTAVGYFFGLNLYKVLGIPIGLIETDWGGTRIETWMDMETAQKVEQNQVEKDKNHQAPNKTAQLYNAMIHPLVNYTAQGFIWYQGESNIHTGNAHLYSQYMQQLVSLWRNEWGNQQMPFYYVQIAPFVYEGDDKTSVPLIVEQQLAAMDKIPYSGMASTTDIGSGPCIHPSQKIPVGERLALLALSKTYGKKGLICESPRFESVRFEDGKAIVRFKTEGTLGPDYSGRIKGFEIAGADKIFVPARAEYIVGQPEIAVSSTIVENPVAVRYAFRNVPDQTTLYNTGGLPAFPFRTDDWNDAQ
;
A
#
# COMPACT_ATOMS: atom_id res chain seq x y z
N MET A 1 -42.33 9.15 -73.04
CA MET A 1 -42.99 9.63 -71.80
C MET A 1 -43.45 8.38 -71.05
N LYS A 2 -43.11 8.04 -69.80
CA LYS A 2 -42.58 8.75 -68.64
C LYS A 2 -41.69 7.77 -67.85
N LYS A 3 -40.51 8.22 -67.38
CA LYS A 3 -39.69 7.50 -66.37
C LYS A 3 -40.38 7.71 -65.01
N ILE A 4 -40.77 6.65 -64.32
CA ILE A 4 -41.25 6.72 -62.94
C ILE A 4 -40.07 6.37 -62.04
N LEU A 5 -39.56 7.39 -61.35
CA LEU A 5 -38.49 7.32 -60.36
C LEU A 5 -39.14 6.90 -59.03
N PHE A 6 -38.94 5.66 -58.58
CA PHE A 6 -39.31 5.26 -57.22
C PHE A 6 -38.19 5.71 -56.26
N LEU A 7 -38.43 6.80 -55.55
CA LEU A 7 -37.60 7.23 -54.43
C LEU A 7 -38.14 6.51 -53.16
N SER A 8 -37.51 5.41 -52.76
CA SER A 8 -37.79 4.75 -51.49
C SER A 8 -37.06 5.48 -50.37
N LEU A 9 -37.79 6.33 -49.65
CA LEU A 9 -37.31 6.98 -48.43
C LEU A 9 -37.37 5.97 -47.28
N SER A 10 -36.27 5.26 -47.05
CA SER A 10 -36.08 4.41 -45.88
C SER A 10 -35.92 5.28 -44.63
N LEU A 11 -37.02 5.53 -43.92
CA LEU A 11 -36.96 6.01 -42.53
C LEU A 11 -36.32 4.90 -41.68
N LEU A 12 -35.01 5.01 -41.46
CA LEU A 12 -34.35 4.38 -40.32
C LEU A 12 -34.87 5.05 -39.06
N THR A 13 -35.93 4.48 -38.48
CA THR A 13 -36.29 4.73 -37.09
C THR A 13 -35.21 4.09 -36.23
N ALA A 14 -34.17 4.88 -35.90
CA ALA A 14 -33.25 4.53 -34.83
C ALA A 14 -34.07 4.52 -33.53
N ALA A 15 -34.52 3.33 -33.13
CA ALA A 15 -35.02 3.11 -31.78
C ALA A 15 -33.88 3.44 -30.82
N GLY A 16 -33.88 4.66 -30.29
CA GLY A 16 -32.91 5.09 -29.30
C GLY A 16 -33.07 4.23 -28.06
N MET A 17 -32.21 3.22 -27.90
CA MET A 17 -31.98 2.59 -26.60
C MET A 17 -31.51 3.69 -25.64
N SER A 18 -32.44 4.20 -24.82
CA SER A 18 -32.09 5.11 -23.73
C SER A 18 -31.40 4.29 -22.66
N ALA A 19 -30.07 4.24 -22.70
CA ALA A 19 -29.29 3.61 -21.65
C ALA A 19 -29.52 4.38 -20.34
N LYS A 20 -29.98 3.66 -19.31
CA LYS A 20 -30.05 4.11 -17.92
C LYS A 20 -28.64 4.44 -17.43
N VAL A 21 -28.50 5.40 -16.52
CA VAL A 21 -27.23 5.63 -15.81
C VAL A 21 -26.69 4.30 -15.26
N THR A 22 -25.42 4.03 -15.48
CA THR A 22 -24.69 2.96 -14.80
C THR A 22 -23.51 3.54 -14.05
N LEU A 23 -23.20 2.95 -12.90
CA LEU A 23 -22.10 3.34 -12.03
C LEU A 23 -21.06 2.22 -12.04
N PRO A 24 -19.75 2.54 -11.87
CA PRO A 24 -18.75 1.53 -11.57
C PRO A 24 -19.07 0.87 -10.21
N SER A 25 -18.63 -0.37 -10.02
CA SER A 25 -18.94 -1.18 -8.84
C SER A 25 -18.48 -0.55 -7.52
N VAL A 26 -17.44 0.30 -7.55
CA VAL A 26 -16.94 1.02 -6.37
C VAL A 26 -17.86 2.16 -5.90
N LEU A 27 -18.79 2.64 -6.75
CA LEU A 27 -19.81 3.62 -6.37
C LEU A 27 -21.12 2.90 -6.06
N GLY A 28 -21.36 2.65 -4.77
CA GLY A 28 -22.52 1.90 -4.28
C GLY A 28 -23.02 2.39 -2.94
N SER A 29 -24.13 1.81 -2.47
CA SER A 29 -24.57 1.97 -1.08
C SER A 29 -23.52 1.44 -0.10
N ASN A 30 -23.56 1.89 1.16
CA ASN A 30 -22.58 1.60 2.23
C ASN A 30 -21.16 2.17 2.01
N MET A 31 -20.91 2.92 0.94
CA MET A 31 -19.58 3.47 0.66
C MET A 31 -19.18 4.61 1.61
N VAL A 32 -17.89 4.96 1.60
CA VAL A 32 -17.35 6.13 2.30
C VAL A 32 -16.76 7.09 1.27
N LEU A 33 -17.25 8.32 1.21
CA LEU A 33 -16.59 9.37 0.42
C LEU A 33 -15.60 10.14 1.29
N GLN A 34 -14.48 10.54 0.70
CA GLN A 34 -13.48 11.40 1.36
C GLN A 34 -14.13 12.71 1.83
N GLN A 35 -13.87 13.11 3.07
CA GLN A 35 -14.41 14.31 3.68
C GLN A 35 -13.70 15.58 3.23
N GLN A 36 -14.37 16.72 3.41
CA GLN A 36 -13.81 18.07 3.25
C GLN A 36 -13.10 18.31 1.91
N CYS A 37 -13.61 17.70 0.84
CA CYS A 37 -13.04 17.81 -0.49
C CYS A 37 -14.13 17.90 -1.57
N ASN A 38 -13.71 17.90 -2.83
CA ASN A 38 -14.62 17.70 -3.96
C ASN A 38 -14.51 16.23 -4.39
N ALA A 39 -15.36 15.37 -3.85
CA ALA A 39 -15.35 13.94 -4.14
C ALA A 39 -15.96 13.68 -5.52
N ASN A 40 -15.32 12.85 -6.33
CA ASN A 40 -15.82 12.53 -7.67
C ASN A 40 -16.95 11.48 -7.61
N LEU A 41 -17.94 11.69 -8.46
CA LEU A 41 -18.92 10.67 -8.86
C LEU A 41 -18.88 10.57 -10.39
N TRP A 42 -18.92 9.36 -10.92
CA TRP A 42 -18.81 9.12 -12.35
C TRP A 42 -19.58 7.87 -12.76
N GLY A 43 -19.77 7.71 -14.06
CA GLY A 43 -20.45 6.56 -14.61
C GLY A 43 -20.66 6.70 -16.12
N LYS A 44 -21.61 5.92 -16.64
CA LYS A 44 -22.04 6.00 -18.03
C LYS A 44 -23.49 6.43 -18.15
N ALA A 45 -23.82 7.14 -19.21
CA ALA A 45 -25.18 7.51 -19.62
C ALA A 45 -25.19 7.77 -21.13
N ALA A 46 -26.36 7.77 -21.77
CA ALA A 46 -26.43 8.02 -23.21
C ALA A 46 -25.78 9.39 -23.58
N PRO A 47 -25.09 9.51 -24.73
CA PRO A 47 -24.39 10.74 -25.10
C PRO A 47 -25.28 11.99 -25.05
N SER A 48 -24.73 13.10 -24.57
CA SER A 48 -25.41 14.39 -24.35
C SER A 48 -26.58 14.35 -23.34
N LYS A 49 -26.87 13.20 -22.72
CA LYS A 49 -27.92 13.10 -21.70
C LYS A 49 -27.51 13.86 -20.46
N LYS A 50 -28.45 14.59 -19.89
CA LYS A 50 -28.25 15.35 -18.65
C LYS A 50 -28.36 14.41 -17.45
N VAL A 51 -27.28 14.28 -16.69
CA VAL A 51 -27.25 13.57 -15.40
C VAL A 51 -27.33 14.59 -14.27
N THR A 52 -28.23 14.35 -13.33
CA THR A 52 -28.42 15.16 -12.12
C THR A 52 -28.06 14.34 -10.90
N VAL A 53 -27.15 14.86 -10.08
CA VAL A 53 -26.76 14.30 -8.79
C VAL A 53 -27.30 15.19 -7.68
N THR A 54 -27.95 14.60 -6.67
CA THR A 54 -28.45 15.32 -5.50
C THR A 54 -27.94 14.66 -4.23
N THR A 55 -27.31 15.45 -3.36
CA THR A 55 -26.66 15.01 -2.12
C THR A 55 -27.54 15.35 -0.92
N SER A 56 -27.79 14.42 -0.01
CA SER A 56 -28.76 14.64 1.08
C SER A 56 -28.21 15.48 2.25
N TRP A 57 -26.90 15.67 2.36
CA TRP A 57 -26.30 16.48 3.44
C TRP A 57 -26.53 17.98 3.29
N ASP A 58 -26.72 18.46 2.06
CA ASP A 58 -26.95 19.87 1.74
C ASP A 58 -28.12 20.11 0.77
N ASN A 59 -28.77 19.04 0.30
CA ASN A 59 -29.79 19.05 -0.75
C ASN A 59 -29.34 19.72 -2.06
N ARG A 60 -28.03 19.83 -2.30
CA ARG A 60 -27.48 20.49 -3.47
C ARG A 60 -27.65 19.61 -4.71
N LYS A 61 -27.93 20.26 -5.83
CA LYS A 61 -28.05 19.62 -7.14
C LYS A 61 -26.84 19.96 -7.99
N TYR A 62 -26.21 18.92 -8.52
CA TYR A 62 -25.13 19.00 -9.49
C TYR A 62 -25.66 18.48 -10.82
N THR A 63 -25.29 19.12 -11.93
CA THR A 63 -25.73 18.75 -13.27
C THR A 63 -24.52 18.62 -14.17
N VAL A 64 -24.45 17.53 -14.92
CA VAL A 64 -23.43 17.28 -15.94
C VAL A 64 -24.09 16.67 -17.18
N GLN A 65 -23.52 16.92 -18.36
CA GLN A 65 -23.92 16.22 -19.59
C GLN A 65 -22.94 15.08 -19.86
N ALA A 66 -23.46 13.91 -20.22
CA ALA A 66 -22.62 12.81 -20.65
C ALA A 66 -21.91 13.17 -21.97
N ALA A 67 -20.63 12.81 -22.06
CA ALA A 67 -19.79 13.04 -23.22
C ALA A 67 -20.16 12.12 -24.39
N ALA A 68 -19.53 12.34 -25.54
CA ALA A 68 -19.78 11.56 -26.75
C ALA A 68 -19.43 10.06 -26.59
N ASP A 69 -18.48 9.74 -25.71
CA ASP A 69 -18.08 8.39 -25.36
C ASP A 69 -18.98 7.73 -24.29
N SER A 70 -20.12 8.37 -23.96
CA SER A 70 -21.08 7.96 -22.94
C SER A 70 -20.58 8.08 -21.49
N THR A 71 -19.43 8.68 -21.22
CA THR A 71 -18.94 8.91 -19.85
C THR A 71 -19.50 10.20 -19.26
N TRP A 72 -19.65 10.24 -17.94
CA TRP A 72 -19.88 11.48 -17.20
C TRP A 72 -19.10 11.45 -15.89
N LYS A 73 -18.66 12.63 -15.44
CA LYS A 73 -17.98 12.82 -14.16
C LYS A 73 -18.39 14.16 -13.57
N THR A 74 -18.70 14.18 -12.29
CA THR A 74 -18.99 15.42 -11.55
C THR A 74 -18.36 15.33 -10.16
N ALA A 75 -17.94 16.46 -9.61
CA ALA A 75 -17.40 16.52 -8.26
C ALA A 75 -18.44 17.13 -7.32
N VAL A 76 -18.69 16.47 -6.20
CA VAL A 76 -19.61 16.91 -5.14
C VAL A 76 -18.81 17.39 -3.94
N ALA A 77 -19.18 18.53 -3.38
CA ALA A 77 -18.53 19.04 -2.18
C ALA A 77 -18.98 18.18 -0.98
N THR A 78 -18.02 17.56 -0.29
CA THR A 78 -18.27 16.73 0.89
C THR A 78 -18.09 17.56 2.17
N PRO A 79 -18.97 17.38 3.18
CA PRO A 79 -18.85 18.05 4.47
C PRO A 79 -17.70 17.44 5.30
N ALA A 80 -17.58 17.88 6.55
CA ALA A 80 -16.85 17.11 7.56
C ALA A 80 -17.50 15.72 7.76
N ALA A 81 -16.74 14.81 8.35
CA ALA A 81 -17.13 13.43 8.59
C ALA A 81 -18.52 13.30 9.25
N GLY A 82 -19.28 12.29 8.83
CA GLY A 82 -20.62 11.99 9.34
C GLY A 82 -21.45 11.13 8.38
N GLY A 83 -22.75 11.02 8.66
CA GLY A 83 -23.68 10.16 7.94
C GLY A 83 -24.57 9.37 8.92
N PRO A 84 -25.36 8.42 8.42
CA PRO A 84 -25.48 8.04 7.01
C PRO A 84 -26.22 9.08 6.16
N TYR A 85 -25.76 9.26 4.92
CA TYR A 85 -26.40 10.09 3.90
C TYR A 85 -26.90 9.26 2.72
N SER A 86 -27.58 9.91 1.79
CA SER A 86 -27.97 9.35 0.50
C SER A 86 -27.54 10.25 -0.65
N ILE A 87 -27.29 9.65 -1.81
CA ILE A 87 -26.99 10.33 -3.06
C ILE A 87 -27.94 9.83 -4.12
N ARG A 88 -28.73 10.73 -4.69
CA ARG A 88 -29.65 10.43 -5.79
C ARG A 88 -29.03 10.85 -7.12
N ILE A 89 -28.86 9.91 -8.04
CA ILE A 89 -28.30 10.12 -9.38
C ILE A 89 -29.39 9.81 -10.40
N SER A 90 -29.60 10.70 -11.38
CA SER A 90 -30.68 10.49 -12.35
C SER A 90 -30.47 11.18 -13.68
N ASP A 91 -30.82 10.48 -14.75
CA ASP A 91 -30.88 10.99 -16.12
C ASP A 91 -32.32 11.05 -16.67
N GLY A 92 -33.31 10.92 -15.78
CA GLY A 92 -34.70 10.62 -16.09
C GLY A 92 -35.20 9.43 -15.26
N GLU A 93 -34.35 8.42 -15.06
CA GLU A 93 -34.55 7.34 -14.11
C GLU A 93 -33.61 7.51 -12.91
N ALA A 94 -34.05 7.16 -11.70
CA ALA A 94 -33.26 7.39 -10.49
C ALA A 94 -32.50 6.14 -10.06
N ILE A 95 -31.27 6.34 -9.61
CA ILE A 95 -30.50 5.44 -8.77
C ILE A 95 -30.27 6.18 -7.45
N VAL A 96 -30.45 5.49 -6.33
CA VAL A 96 -30.16 6.02 -4.99
C VAL A 96 -29.07 5.17 -4.38
N LEU A 97 -27.99 5.82 -3.95
CA LEU A 97 -26.96 5.24 -3.10
C LEU A 97 -27.33 5.60 -1.66
N ASP A 98 -27.59 4.60 -0.83
CA ASP A 98 -28.00 4.75 0.56
C ASP A 98 -26.85 4.40 1.51
N ASN A 99 -26.97 4.83 2.78
CA ASN A 99 -25.96 4.55 3.82
C ASN A 99 -24.55 5.02 3.42
N VAL A 100 -24.46 6.19 2.76
CA VAL A 100 -23.18 6.78 2.36
C VAL A 100 -22.58 7.54 3.54
N MET A 101 -21.39 7.15 3.97
CA MET A 101 -20.65 7.88 5.01
C MET A 101 -19.69 8.89 4.38
N ILE A 102 -19.41 9.97 5.10
CA ILE A 102 -18.35 10.91 4.79
C ILE A 102 -17.25 10.71 5.84
N GLY A 103 -16.01 10.52 5.41
CA GLY A 103 -14.91 10.15 6.29
C GLY A 103 -13.56 10.11 5.59
N GLU A 104 -12.66 9.23 6.04
CA GLU A 104 -11.34 9.04 5.43
C GLU A 104 -11.32 7.78 4.58
N VAL A 105 -10.76 7.84 3.37
CA VAL A 105 -10.68 6.69 2.46
C VAL A 105 -9.23 6.34 2.18
N TRP A 106 -8.86 5.08 2.35
CA TRP A 106 -7.52 4.57 2.09
C TRP A 106 -7.54 3.36 1.17
N ILE A 107 -6.56 3.29 0.27
CA ILE A 107 -6.39 2.18 -0.68
C ILE A 107 -5.28 1.27 -0.16
N CYS A 108 -5.62 -0.01 0.02
CA CYS A 108 -4.75 -1.06 0.54
C CYS A 108 -4.31 -1.96 -0.60
N SER A 109 -3.01 -1.95 -0.96
CA SER A 109 -2.52 -2.64 -2.14
C SER A 109 -1.19 -3.37 -1.91
N GLY A 110 -0.83 -4.26 -2.84
CA GLY A 110 0.40 -5.03 -2.81
C GLY A 110 0.18 -6.49 -3.15
N GLN A 111 0.94 -7.36 -2.50
CA GLN A 111 0.88 -8.82 -2.73
C GLN A 111 0.36 -9.58 -1.52
N SER A 112 0.77 -10.84 -1.34
CA SER A 112 0.18 -11.81 -0.43
C SER A 112 0.18 -11.37 1.02
N ASN A 113 1.17 -10.58 1.44
CA ASN A 113 1.23 -10.04 2.79
C ASN A 113 0.24 -8.90 3.07
N MET A 114 -0.19 -8.15 2.04
CA MET A 114 -1.38 -7.29 2.09
C MET A 114 -2.65 -8.13 2.01
N GLN A 115 -2.71 -9.10 1.09
CA GLN A 115 -3.87 -9.95 0.83
C GLN A 115 -4.30 -10.81 2.03
N MET A 116 -3.37 -11.19 2.90
CA MET A 116 -3.64 -12.13 3.98
C MET A 116 -4.84 -11.66 4.81
N PRO A 117 -5.94 -12.43 4.84
CA PRO A 117 -7.16 -11.99 5.49
C PRO A 117 -7.02 -12.07 7.02
N VAL A 118 -7.89 -11.39 7.78
CA VAL A 118 -7.86 -11.45 9.25
C VAL A 118 -7.97 -12.89 9.76
N MET A 119 -8.72 -13.76 9.08
CA MET A 119 -8.82 -15.19 9.42
C MET A 119 -7.54 -16.01 9.10
N GLY A 120 -6.59 -15.42 8.38
CA GLY A 120 -5.36 -16.06 7.91
C GLY A 120 -5.54 -16.90 6.64
N PHE A 121 -4.42 -17.38 6.10
CA PHE A 121 -4.41 -18.35 5.01
C PHE A 121 -4.46 -19.79 5.55
N PRO A 122 -4.75 -20.79 4.70
CA PRO A 122 -4.66 -22.19 5.10
C PRO A 122 -3.29 -22.52 5.72
N GLY A 123 -3.28 -22.95 6.99
CA GLY A 123 -2.08 -23.29 7.74
C GLY A 123 -1.21 -22.11 8.19
N GLN A 124 -1.66 -20.87 7.99
CA GLN A 124 -0.92 -19.65 8.32
C GLN A 124 -1.85 -18.69 9.09
N PRO A 125 -1.88 -18.78 10.42
CA PRO A 125 -2.79 -17.99 11.23
C PRO A 125 -2.36 -16.52 11.29
N VAL A 126 -3.31 -15.63 11.56
CA VAL A 126 -3.01 -14.28 12.07
C VAL A 126 -3.10 -14.32 13.60
N VAL A 127 -2.05 -13.88 14.29
CA VAL A 127 -2.07 -13.75 15.76
C VAL A 127 -3.14 -12.73 16.15
N GLY A 128 -4.02 -13.10 17.09
CA GLY A 128 -5.14 -12.26 17.53
C GLY A 128 -6.35 -12.27 16.59
N SER A 129 -6.37 -13.13 15.56
CA SER A 129 -7.45 -13.21 14.56
C SER A 129 -8.86 -13.28 15.17
N ASN A 130 -9.12 -14.27 16.04
CA ASN A 130 -10.44 -14.43 16.65
C ASN A 130 -10.84 -13.23 17.51
N GLU A 131 -9.91 -12.61 18.24
CA GLU A 131 -10.20 -11.42 19.04
C GLU A 131 -10.58 -10.23 18.14
N ALA A 132 -9.85 -10.05 17.04
CA ALA A 132 -10.13 -9.01 16.05
C ALA A 132 -11.51 -9.20 15.38
N ILE A 133 -11.88 -10.45 15.07
CA ILE A 133 -13.17 -10.80 14.47
C ILE A 133 -14.30 -10.62 15.48
N LEU A 134 -14.16 -11.15 16.70
CA LEU A 134 -15.16 -11.03 17.77
C LEU A 134 -15.49 -9.58 18.10
N ASN A 135 -14.47 -8.72 18.11
CA ASN A 135 -14.60 -7.30 18.42
C ASN A 135 -14.77 -6.41 17.17
N GLY A 136 -14.91 -7.01 15.98
CA GLY A 136 -14.79 -6.29 14.70
C GLY A 136 -16.07 -5.65 14.17
N THR A 137 -17.21 -5.84 14.84
CA THR A 137 -18.47 -5.20 14.41
C THR A 137 -18.40 -3.69 14.63
N ASN A 138 -18.39 -2.93 13.54
CA ASN A 138 -18.27 -1.48 13.56
C ASN A 138 -18.86 -0.86 12.30
N SER A 139 -19.97 -0.11 12.44
CA SER A 139 -20.63 0.54 11.32
C SER A 139 -19.90 1.78 10.79
N ASP A 140 -18.85 2.26 11.44
CA ASP A 140 -18.06 3.37 10.93
C ASP A 140 -16.86 2.91 10.09
N ILE A 141 -16.57 1.60 10.06
CA ILE A 141 -15.56 1.01 9.17
C ILE A 141 -16.27 0.34 8.00
N ARG A 142 -15.92 0.76 6.78
CA ARG A 142 -16.45 0.20 5.53
C ARG A 142 -15.32 -0.37 4.70
N MET A 143 -15.56 -1.55 4.15
CA MET A 143 -14.55 -2.32 3.43
C MET A 143 -15.06 -2.67 2.04
N PHE A 144 -14.22 -2.46 1.04
CA PHE A 144 -14.50 -2.82 -0.35
C PHE A 144 -13.38 -3.71 -0.85
N VAL A 145 -13.72 -4.87 -1.41
CA VAL A 145 -12.75 -5.80 -1.99
C VAL A 145 -12.86 -5.75 -3.51
N VAL A 146 -11.78 -5.31 -4.16
CA VAL A 146 -11.65 -5.36 -5.62
C VAL A 146 -11.53 -6.82 -6.06
N ARG A 147 -12.27 -7.17 -7.11
CA ARG A 147 -12.14 -8.49 -7.71
C ARG A 147 -10.76 -8.63 -8.35
N ARG A 148 -10.05 -9.70 -8.00
CA ARG A 148 -8.78 -10.06 -8.64
C ARG A 148 -9.02 -10.43 -10.11
N GLU A 149 -8.55 -9.57 -11.00
CA GLU A 149 -8.68 -9.71 -12.45
C GLU A 149 -7.41 -9.20 -13.15
N VAL A 150 -7.17 -9.65 -14.38
CA VAL A 150 -6.05 -9.20 -15.22
C VAL A 150 -6.60 -8.62 -16.52
N SER A 151 -5.96 -7.58 -17.05
CA SER A 151 -6.32 -7.04 -18.36
C SER A 151 -5.14 -6.43 -19.09
N ASP A 152 -5.02 -6.71 -20.38
CA ASP A 152 -3.99 -6.10 -21.24
C ASP A 152 -4.31 -4.63 -21.61
N ARG A 153 -5.51 -4.14 -21.23
CA ARG A 153 -5.94 -2.75 -21.41
C ARG A 153 -6.62 -2.20 -20.15
N PRO A 154 -6.55 -0.89 -19.90
CA PRO A 154 -7.26 -0.29 -18.77
C PRO A 154 -8.76 -0.60 -18.78
N LEU A 155 -9.31 -0.99 -17.62
CA LEU A 155 -10.74 -1.23 -17.41
C LEU A 155 -11.40 0.00 -16.75
N ASP A 156 -12.70 0.15 -16.99
CA ASP A 156 -13.52 1.22 -16.38
C ASP A 156 -14.14 0.81 -15.03
N ASP A 157 -14.17 -0.49 -14.75
CA ASP A 157 -14.70 -1.05 -13.50
C ASP A 157 -13.74 -2.10 -12.95
N CYS A 158 -13.57 -2.10 -11.63
CA CYS A 158 -12.73 -3.03 -10.88
C CYS A 158 -13.46 -4.33 -10.54
N ASN A 159 -14.80 -4.32 -10.65
CA ASN A 159 -15.69 -5.39 -10.19
C ASN A 159 -15.52 -5.71 -8.69
N THR A 160 -16.51 -6.38 -8.13
CA THR A 160 -16.51 -6.86 -6.74
C THR A 160 -17.58 -7.94 -6.63
N ASP A 161 -17.37 -8.88 -5.72
CA ASP A 161 -18.37 -9.94 -5.48
C ASP A 161 -19.40 -9.52 -4.42
N THR A 162 -19.10 -8.50 -3.61
CA THR A 162 -19.93 -8.10 -2.46
C THR A 162 -20.28 -6.61 -2.43
N GLY A 163 -19.50 -5.73 -3.05
CA GLY A 163 -19.65 -4.28 -2.90
C GLY A 163 -19.10 -3.78 -1.56
N TRP A 164 -19.50 -2.57 -1.16
CA TRP A 164 -19.11 -2.02 0.15
C TRP A 164 -19.82 -2.74 1.29
N GLN A 165 -19.03 -3.25 2.23
CA GLN A 165 -19.50 -3.97 3.40
C GLN A 165 -19.21 -3.17 4.68
N GLU A 166 -20.16 -3.19 5.61
CA GLU A 166 -19.90 -2.77 6.99
C GLU A 166 -18.89 -3.74 7.64
N ALA A 167 -18.10 -3.29 8.61
CA ALA A 167 -17.30 -4.21 9.41
C ALA A 167 -18.21 -5.04 10.32
N THR A 168 -18.20 -6.35 10.10
CA THR A 168 -18.95 -7.38 10.84
C THR A 168 -18.01 -8.56 11.09
N THR A 169 -18.41 -9.54 11.89
CA THR A 169 -17.60 -10.76 12.08
C THR A 169 -17.28 -11.46 10.77
N GLU A 170 -18.21 -11.49 9.81
CA GLU A 170 -18.02 -12.14 8.51
C GLU A 170 -17.12 -11.32 7.58
N SER A 171 -17.45 -10.05 7.38
CA SER A 171 -16.69 -9.19 6.45
C SER A 171 -15.27 -8.91 6.96
N VAL A 172 -15.06 -8.75 8.26
CA VAL A 172 -13.72 -8.57 8.85
C VAL A 172 -12.88 -9.83 8.67
N ALA A 173 -13.46 -11.02 8.87
CA ALA A 173 -12.72 -12.27 8.76
C ALA A 173 -12.07 -12.44 7.37
N GLY A 174 -12.77 -12.06 6.30
CA GLY A 174 -12.33 -12.20 4.92
C GLY A 174 -11.51 -11.01 4.37
N PHE A 175 -11.38 -9.90 5.09
CA PHE A 175 -10.70 -8.70 4.62
C PHE A 175 -9.20 -8.70 4.95
N THR A 176 -8.38 -7.96 4.18
CA THR A 176 -6.95 -7.75 4.46
C THR A 176 -6.69 -7.44 5.93
N ALA A 177 -5.87 -8.27 6.59
CA ALA A 177 -5.53 -8.10 8.00
C ALA A 177 -4.77 -6.79 8.22
N VAL A 178 -3.81 -6.47 7.34
CA VAL A 178 -3.02 -5.25 7.45
C VAL A 178 -3.90 -4.02 7.26
N GLY A 179 -4.74 -4.01 6.21
CA GLY A 179 -5.67 -2.90 5.97
C GLY A 179 -6.68 -2.73 7.09
N TYR A 180 -7.25 -3.82 7.61
CA TYR A 180 -8.18 -3.78 8.73
C TYR A 180 -7.56 -3.18 9.99
N PHE A 181 -6.39 -3.67 10.44
CA PHE A 181 -5.74 -3.15 11.64
C PHE A 181 -5.25 -1.71 11.45
N PHE A 182 -4.86 -1.32 10.25
CA PHE A 182 -4.58 0.07 9.91
C PHE A 182 -5.82 0.97 10.11
N GLY A 183 -6.93 0.63 9.45
CA GLY A 183 -8.16 1.43 9.55
C GLY A 183 -8.78 1.43 10.94
N LEU A 184 -8.71 0.31 11.67
CA LEU A 184 -9.17 0.22 13.05
C LEU A 184 -8.42 1.20 13.96
N ASN A 185 -7.10 1.33 13.80
CA ASN A 185 -6.31 2.28 14.59
C ASN A 185 -6.55 3.73 14.18
N LEU A 186 -6.78 4.02 12.90
CA LEU A 186 -7.25 5.35 12.48
C LEU A 186 -8.60 5.68 13.13
N TYR A 187 -9.57 4.78 13.06
CA TYR A 187 -10.89 4.96 13.67
C TYR A 187 -10.78 5.26 15.17
N LYS A 188 -10.00 4.47 15.92
CA LYS A 188 -9.81 4.65 17.37
C LYS A 188 -9.29 6.05 17.75
N VAL A 189 -8.44 6.66 16.92
CA VAL A 189 -7.80 7.95 17.23
C VAL A 189 -8.54 9.13 16.61
N LEU A 190 -9.13 8.96 15.43
CA LEU A 190 -9.83 10.03 14.71
C LEU A 190 -11.32 10.11 15.09
N GLY A 191 -11.96 9.00 15.45
CA GLY A 191 -13.37 8.95 15.85
C GLY A 191 -14.33 9.27 14.70
N ILE A 192 -13.97 8.94 13.47
CA ILE A 192 -14.72 9.26 12.24
C ILE A 192 -14.81 8.04 11.33
N PRO A 193 -15.75 8.00 10.36
CA PRO A 193 -15.86 6.88 9.42
C PRO A 193 -14.58 6.66 8.60
N ILE A 194 -14.22 5.39 8.40
CA ILE A 194 -13.04 4.94 7.64
C ILE A 194 -13.49 4.01 6.52
N GLY A 195 -13.16 4.35 5.28
CA GLY A 195 -13.30 3.49 4.11
C GLY A 195 -11.97 2.87 3.72
N LEU A 196 -11.97 1.55 3.49
CA LEU A 196 -10.79 0.80 3.06
C LEU A 196 -11.10 0.06 1.75
N ILE A 197 -10.28 0.29 0.73
CA ILE A 197 -10.38 -0.40 -0.56
C ILE A 197 -9.22 -1.38 -0.67
N GLU A 198 -9.50 -2.68 -0.63
CA GLU A 198 -8.52 -3.77 -0.82
C GLU A 198 -8.33 -4.05 -2.31
N THR A 199 -7.09 -3.93 -2.79
CA THR A 199 -6.66 -4.21 -4.17
C THR A 199 -5.27 -4.83 -4.18
N ASP A 200 -5.20 -6.13 -3.92
CA ASP A 200 -3.95 -6.89 -3.81
C ASP A 200 -4.03 -8.26 -4.48
N TRP A 201 -2.85 -8.82 -4.80
CA TRP A 201 -2.75 -10.16 -5.34
C TRP A 201 -1.39 -10.80 -5.04
N GLY A 202 -1.41 -11.93 -4.32
CA GLY A 202 -0.23 -12.72 -3.96
C GLY A 202 0.68 -13.12 -5.12
N GLY A 203 1.99 -13.12 -4.84
CA GLY A 203 3.03 -13.55 -5.78
C GLY A 203 3.27 -12.60 -6.95
N THR A 204 2.88 -11.32 -6.82
CA THR A 204 3.00 -10.34 -7.90
C THR A 204 4.23 -9.45 -7.76
N ARG A 205 4.88 -9.19 -8.90
CA ARG A 205 5.98 -8.23 -9.03
C ARG A 205 5.46 -6.80 -9.19
N ILE A 206 6.24 -5.79 -8.82
CA ILE A 206 5.81 -4.38 -8.85
C ILE A 206 5.41 -3.90 -10.26
N GLU A 207 6.00 -4.46 -11.32
CA GLU A 207 5.78 -4.05 -12.70
C GLU A 207 4.36 -4.31 -13.21
N THR A 208 3.62 -5.29 -12.65
CA THR A 208 2.21 -5.49 -13.03
C THR A 208 1.28 -4.41 -12.47
N TRP A 209 1.75 -3.65 -11.46
CA TRP A 209 0.99 -2.61 -10.75
C TRP A 209 1.18 -1.18 -11.30
N MET A 210 1.94 -1.04 -12.39
CA MET A 210 2.11 0.22 -13.14
C MET A 210 1.89 0.01 -14.64
N ASP A 211 1.65 1.07 -15.39
CA ASP A 211 1.57 0.96 -16.85
C ASP A 211 2.93 0.61 -17.49
N MET A 212 2.86 0.14 -18.74
CA MET A 212 4.04 -0.29 -19.50
C MET A 212 5.05 0.84 -19.68
N GLU A 213 4.57 2.06 -19.97
CA GLU A 213 5.45 3.22 -20.21
C GLU A 213 6.27 3.55 -18.95
N THR A 214 5.64 3.50 -17.78
CA THR A 214 6.22 3.76 -16.47
C THR A 214 7.24 2.68 -16.10
N ALA A 215 6.93 1.41 -16.35
CA ALA A 215 7.89 0.33 -16.14
C ALA A 215 9.12 0.44 -17.08
N GLN A 216 8.91 0.92 -18.31
CA GLN A 216 9.99 1.15 -19.28
C GLN A 216 10.91 2.33 -18.95
N LYS A 217 10.47 3.27 -18.11
CA LYS A 217 11.34 4.33 -17.56
C LYS A 217 12.42 3.77 -16.63
N VAL A 218 12.18 2.61 -16.01
CA VAL A 218 13.16 1.93 -15.16
C VAL A 218 13.98 0.92 -15.97
N GLU A 219 13.31 0.06 -16.76
CA GLU A 219 14.00 -0.89 -17.65
C GLU A 219 13.32 -0.95 -19.02
N GLN A 220 14.01 -0.47 -20.06
CA GLN A 220 13.42 -0.29 -21.40
C GLN A 220 12.90 -1.58 -22.06
N ASN A 221 13.46 -2.74 -21.69
CA ASN A 221 13.17 -4.05 -22.30
C ASN A 221 12.01 -4.81 -21.64
N GLN A 222 11.08 -4.14 -20.93
CA GLN A 222 9.92 -4.81 -20.30
C GLN A 222 9.16 -5.74 -21.23
N VAL A 223 8.89 -5.32 -22.47
CA VAL A 223 8.15 -6.12 -23.46
C VAL A 223 8.83 -7.47 -23.73
N GLU A 224 10.17 -7.50 -23.75
CA GLU A 224 10.92 -8.75 -23.90
C GLU A 224 10.86 -9.59 -22.62
N LYS A 225 11.02 -8.94 -21.45
CA LYS A 225 10.94 -9.62 -20.15
C LYS A 225 9.57 -10.26 -19.92
N ASP A 226 8.49 -9.62 -20.36
CA ASP A 226 7.12 -10.13 -20.22
C ASP A 226 6.89 -11.45 -20.95
N LYS A 227 7.71 -11.81 -21.95
CA LYS A 227 7.65 -13.15 -22.58
C LYS A 227 7.97 -14.28 -21.62
N ASN A 228 8.73 -13.98 -20.56
CA ASN A 228 9.08 -14.93 -19.50
C ASN A 228 8.10 -14.88 -18.31
N HIS A 229 7.05 -14.06 -18.39
CA HIS A 229 6.05 -13.92 -17.33
C HIS A 229 4.67 -14.35 -17.82
N GLN A 230 3.90 -14.94 -16.91
CA GLN A 230 2.49 -15.28 -17.13
C GLN A 230 1.61 -14.37 -16.28
N ALA A 231 0.32 -14.30 -16.61
CA ALA A 231 -0.66 -13.64 -15.74
C ALA A 231 -0.59 -14.24 -14.32
N PRO A 232 -0.69 -13.42 -13.25
CA PRO A 232 -0.94 -11.97 -13.25
C PRO A 232 0.33 -11.08 -13.34
N ASN A 233 1.50 -11.64 -13.67
CA ASN A 233 2.81 -10.99 -13.56
C ASN A 233 3.33 -10.31 -14.84
N LYS A 234 2.56 -10.30 -15.93
CA LYS A 234 2.90 -9.44 -17.07
C LYS A 234 2.71 -7.98 -16.70
N THR A 235 3.56 -7.12 -17.23
CA THR A 235 3.56 -5.69 -16.93
C THR A 235 2.18 -5.08 -17.23
N ALA A 236 1.74 -4.14 -16.38
CA ALA A 236 0.46 -3.44 -16.45
C ALA A 236 -0.83 -4.25 -16.24
N GLN A 237 -0.81 -5.58 -16.17
CA GLN A 237 -2.06 -6.35 -16.14
C GLN A 237 -2.94 -6.06 -14.91
N LEU A 238 -2.33 -5.91 -13.74
CA LEU A 238 -3.07 -5.59 -12.51
C LEU A 238 -3.34 -4.10 -12.37
N TYR A 239 -2.44 -3.24 -12.83
CA TYR A 239 -2.71 -1.81 -12.93
C TYR A 239 -4.01 -1.56 -13.72
N ASN A 240 -4.09 -2.15 -14.91
CA ASN A 240 -5.20 -1.99 -15.83
C ASN A 240 -6.54 -2.48 -15.25
N ALA A 241 -6.53 -3.61 -14.55
CA ALA A 241 -7.76 -4.25 -14.09
C ALA A 241 -8.18 -3.85 -12.66
N MET A 242 -7.23 -3.52 -11.79
CA MET A 242 -7.50 -3.36 -10.35
C MET A 242 -7.21 -1.95 -9.83
N ILE A 243 -6.27 -1.20 -10.44
CA ILE A 243 -5.93 0.17 -10.01
C ILE A 243 -6.60 1.23 -10.87
N HIS A 244 -6.48 1.13 -12.20
CA HIS A 244 -7.03 2.09 -13.15
C HIS A 244 -8.54 2.36 -12.95
N PRO A 245 -9.41 1.37 -12.67
CA PRO A 245 -10.81 1.67 -12.42
C PRO A 245 -11.08 2.51 -11.16
N LEU A 246 -10.11 2.60 -10.25
CA LEU A 246 -10.21 3.33 -8.99
C LEU A 246 -9.71 4.78 -9.09
N VAL A 247 -9.04 5.19 -10.17
CA VAL A 247 -8.36 6.51 -10.29
C VAL A 247 -9.28 7.70 -10.06
N ASN A 248 -10.57 7.52 -10.31
CA ASN A 248 -11.57 8.55 -10.07
C ASN A 248 -12.05 8.60 -8.61
N TYR A 249 -11.88 7.54 -7.82
CA TYR A 249 -12.31 7.51 -6.42
C TYR A 249 -11.42 8.40 -5.56
N THR A 250 -11.98 9.46 -4.99
CA THR A 250 -11.22 10.37 -4.13
C THR A 250 -10.84 9.65 -2.83
N ALA A 251 -9.54 9.60 -2.54
CA ALA A 251 -8.99 8.95 -1.36
C ALA A 251 -7.92 9.82 -0.70
N GLN A 252 -7.67 9.58 0.59
CA GLN A 252 -6.66 10.25 1.38
C GLN A 252 -5.25 9.75 1.05
N GLY A 253 -5.06 8.45 0.84
CA GLY A 253 -3.73 7.88 0.61
C GLY A 253 -3.70 6.38 0.33
N PHE A 254 -2.49 5.86 0.20
CA PHE A 254 -2.22 4.45 -0.07
C PHE A 254 -1.43 3.80 1.07
N ILE A 255 -1.75 2.53 1.34
CA ILE A 255 -0.85 1.62 2.05
C ILE A 255 -0.42 0.48 1.10
N TRP A 256 0.87 0.14 1.12
CA TRP A 256 1.49 -0.78 0.16
C TRP A 256 2.35 -1.85 0.85
N TYR A 257 2.12 -3.13 0.56
CA TYR A 257 2.95 -4.22 1.07
C TYR A 257 3.33 -5.19 -0.06
N GLN A 258 4.51 -4.96 -0.63
CA GLN A 258 5.06 -5.74 -1.73
C GLN A 258 6.59 -5.66 -1.75
N GLY A 259 7.20 -6.67 -2.37
CA GLY A 259 8.62 -6.69 -2.71
C GLY A 259 9.19 -8.10 -2.76
N GLU A 260 8.57 -9.06 -2.09
CA GLU A 260 9.06 -10.43 -1.95
C GLU A 260 9.22 -11.11 -3.32
N SER A 261 8.32 -10.86 -4.28
CA SER A 261 8.43 -11.41 -5.63
C SER A 261 9.57 -10.78 -6.44
N ASN A 262 9.93 -9.51 -6.17
CA ASN A 262 11.01 -8.81 -6.89
C ASN A 262 12.42 -9.27 -6.47
N ILE A 263 12.53 -10.11 -5.43
CA ILE A 263 13.79 -10.82 -5.15
C ILE A 263 14.14 -11.79 -6.30
N HIS A 264 13.14 -12.37 -6.96
CA HIS A 264 13.34 -13.42 -7.97
C HIS A 264 13.36 -12.92 -9.43
N THR A 265 13.15 -11.62 -9.66
CA THR A 265 13.04 -11.04 -11.00
C THR A 265 14.40 -10.68 -11.62
N GLY A 266 15.49 -10.81 -10.87
CA GLY A 266 16.84 -10.41 -11.29
C GLY A 266 17.05 -8.89 -11.37
N ASN A 267 16.08 -8.09 -10.92
CA ASN A 267 16.13 -6.63 -10.96
C ASN A 267 15.90 -5.99 -9.58
N ALA A 268 16.11 -6.73 -8.48
CA ALA A 268 15.93 -6.24 -7.11
C ALA A 268 16.63 -4.90 -6.86
N HIS A 269 17.85 -4.71 -7.40
CA HIS A 269 18.63 -3.47 -7.29
C HIS A 269 17.96 -2.21 -7.92
N LEU A 270 16.91 -2.38 -8.72
CA LEU A 270 16.13 -1.30 -9.32
C LEU A 270 14.82 -1.02 -8.58
N TYR A 271 14.53 -1.77 -7.51
CA TYR A 271 13.23 -1.70 -6.82
C TYR A 271 12.91 -0.29 -6.30
N SER A 272 13.91 0.47 -5.84
CA SER A 272 13.70 1.86 -5.41
C SER A 272 13.26 2.79 -6.55
N GLN A 273 13.69 2.52 -7.78
CA GLN A 273 13.29 3.27 -8.97
C GLN A 273 11.87 2.88 -9.40
N TYR A 274 11.55 1.58 -9.37
CA TYR A 274 10.17 1.11 -9.61
C TYR A 274 9.18 1.70 -8.62
N MET A 275 9.49 1.69 -7.32
CA MET A 275 8.65 2.34 -6.30
C MET A 275 8.45 3.83 -6.59
N GLN A 276 9.51 4.56 -6.95
CA GLN A 276 9.40 5.98 -7.29
C GLN A 276 8.48 6.21 -8.50
N GLN A 277 8.62 5.41 -9.55
CA GLN A 277 7.81 5.51 -10.75
C GLN A 277 6.35 5.09 -10.50
N LEU A 278 6.11 4.02 -9.76
CA LEU A 278 4.77 3.57 -9.33
C LEU A 278 4.03 4.69 -8.59
N VAL A 279 4.66 5.26 -7.55
CA VAL A 279 4.03 6.30 -6.72
C VAL A 279 3.79 7.56 -7.54
N SER A 280 4.72 7.92 -8.42
CA SER A 280 4.55 9.07 -9.32
C SER A 280 3.38 8.88 -10.27
N LEU A 281 3.26 7.69 -10.88
CA LEU A 281 2.11 7.32 -11.72
C LEU A 281 0.80 7.46 -10.95
N TRP A 282 0.68 6.78 -9.80
CA TRP A 282 -0.57 6.80 -9.04
C TRP A 282 -0.94 8.21 -8.54
N ARG A 283 0.03 9.01 -8.10
CA ARG A 283 -0.23 10.41 -7.71
C ARG A 283 -0.66 11.29 -8.88
N ASN A 284 -0.16 11.03 -10.09
CA ASN A 284 -0.60 11.71 -11.30
C ASN A 284 -2.06 11.36 -11.63
N GLU A 285 -2.40 10.08 -11.59
CA GLU A 285 -3.77 9.59 -11.83
C GLU A 285 -4.78 10.19 -10.84
N TRP A 286 -4.41 10.29 -9.55
CA TRP A 286 -5.24 10.92 -8.53
C TRP A 286 -5.17 12.46 -8.51
N GLY A 287 -4.31 13.07 -9.34
CA GLY A 287 -4.12 14.51 -9.39
C GLY A 287 -3.58 15.13 -8.08
N ASN A 288 -2.91 14.35 -7.23
CA ASN A 288 -2.39 14.78 -5.94
C ASN A 288 -0.96 14.30 -5.71
N GLN A 289 0.01 15.17 -6.01
CA GLN A 289 1.45 14.89 -5.83
C GLN A 289 1.88 14.74 -4.37
N GLN A 290 1.04 15.16 -3.42
CA GLN A 290 1.30 15.06 -1.99
C GLN A 290 0.54 13.91 -1.33
N MET A 291 -0.19 13.09 -2.11
CA MET A 291 -0.99 12.00 -1.57
C MET A 291 -0.11 11.03 -0.75
N PRO A 292 -0.38 10.85 0.55
CA PRO A 292 0.35 9.94 1.42
C PRO A 292 0.53 8.54 0.81
N PHE A 293 1.76 8.03 0.90
CA PHE A 293 2.09 6.67 0.47
C PHE A 293 2.91 5.98 1.55
N TYR A 294 2.28 5.11 2.33
CA TYR A 294 2.95 4.36 3.39
C TYR A 294 3.12 2.91 2.97
N TYR A 295 4.26 2.30 3.29
CA TYR A 295 4.53 0.94 2.85
C TYR A 295 5.24 0.12 3.91
N VAL A 296 5.37 -1.18 3.67
CA VAL A 296 5.86 -2.13 4.67
C VAL A 296 7.17 -2.76 4.21
N GLN A 297 8.14 -2.82 5.12
CA GLN A 297 9.36 -3.61 4.93
C GLN A 297 9.00 -5.09 4.70
N ILE A 298 9.63 -5.74 3.72
CA ILE A 298 9.35 -7.16 3.48
C ILE A 298 9.78 -8.04 4.67
N ALA A 299 9.08 -9.16 4.84
CA ALA A 299 9.32 -10.07 5.95
C ALA A 299 10.60 -10.92 5.74
N PRO A 300 11.26 -11.39 6.83
CA PRO A 300 12.32 -12.39 6.74
C PRO A 300 11.80 -13.70 6.13
N PHE A 301 12.63 -14.34 5.29
CA PHE A 301 12.30 -15.64 4.71
C PHE A 301 13.57 -16.38 4.28
N VAL A 302 13.57 -17.72 4.39
CA VAL A 302 14.66 -18.57 3.89
C VAL A 302 14.52 -18.69 2.38
N TYR A 303 15.17 -17.79 1.65
CA TYR A 303 15.33 -17.89 0.20
C TYR A 303 16.43 -18.90 -0.16
N GLU A 304 17.59 -18.43 -0.62
CA GLU A 304 18.77 -19.24 -0.94
C GLU A 304 19.55 -19.72 0.30
N GLY A 305 19.16 -19.26 1.49
CA GLY A 305 19.73 -19.57 2.79
C GLY A 305 19.27 -18.54 3.82
N ASP A 306 19.31 -18.89 5.10
CA ASP A 306 19.04 -17.97 6.22
C ASP A 306 20.14 -16.92 6.37
N ASP A 307 21.40 -17.33 6.20
CA ASP A 307 22.61 -16.53 6.29
C ASP A 307 22.91 -15.68 5.03
N LYS A 308 22.05 -15.73 4.01
CA LYS A 308 22.24 -15.02 2.74
C LYS A 308 21.59 -13.63 2.77
N THR A 309 21.65 -12.84 1.70
CA THR A 309 21.41 -11.39 1.77
C THR A 309 20.34 -10.85 0.82
N SER A 310 19.58 -11.70 0.13
CA SER A 310 18.51 -11.27 -0.77
C SER A 310 17.45 -10.35 -0.11
N VAL A 311 17.00 -10.66 1.11
CA VAL A 311 16.04 -9.82 1.87
C VAL A 311 16.62 -8.47 2.23
N PRO A 312 17.75 -8.36 2.96
CA PRO A 312 18.26 -7.05 3.35
C PRO A 312 18.66 -6.19 2.14
N LEU A 313 19.04 -6.78 1.00
CA LEU A 313 19.29 -6.04 -0.25
C LEU A 313 18.02 -5.40 -0.84
N ILE A 314 16.88 -6.08 -0.79
CA ILE A 314 15.61 -5.45 -1.21
C ILE A 314 15.14 -4.44 -0.16
N VAL A 315 15.37 -4.68 1.13
CA VAL A 315 15.07 -3.69 2.19
C VAL A 315 15.92 -2.43 2.04
N GLU A 316 17.18 -2.56 1.63
CA GLU A 316 18.05 -1.42 1.26
C GLU A 316 17.42 -0.59 0.13
N GLN A 317 16.80 -1.23 -0.86
CA GLN A 317 16.05 -0.54 -1.91
C GLN A 317 14.74 0.07 -1.41
N GLN A 318 14.04 -0.60 -0.48
CA GLN A 318 12.86 -0.02 0.18
C GLN A 318 13.22 1.23 1.01
N LEU A 319 14.38 1.24 1.68
CA LEU A 319 14.90 2.43 2.38
C LEU A 319 15.27 3.54 1.40
N ALA A 320 15.96 3.20 0.29
CA ALA A 320 16.29 4.16 -0.75
C ALA A 320 15.04 4.77 -1.42
N ALA A 321 13.95 4.00 -1.54
CA ALA A 321 12.67 4.52 -2.02
C ALA A 321 12.11 5.60 -1.08
N MET A 322 12.28 5.45 0.24
CA MET A 322 11.80 6.40 1.24
C MET A 322 12.41 7.79 1.05
N ASP A 323 13.71 7.84 0.69
CA ASP A 323 14.41 9.09 0.41
C ASP A 323 14.01 9.73 -0.93
N LYS A 324 13.55 8.91 -1.89
CA LYS A 324 13.16 9.33 -3.23
C LYS A 324 11.70 9.78 -3.33
N ILE A 325 10.85 9.39 -2.38
CA ILE A 325 9.39 9.58 -2.44
C ILE A 325 8.95 10.50 -1.29
N PRO A 326 8.68 11.79 -1.56
CA PRO A 326 8.10 12.70 -0.57
C PRO A 326 6.74 12.21 -0.06
N TYR A 327 6.33 12.65 1.14
CA TYR A 327 5.06 12.25 1.78
C TYR A 327 4.90 10.73 1.92
N SER A 328 6.01 10.03 2.16
CA SER A 328 6.04 8.59 2.38
C SER A 328 6.61 8.21 3.74
N GLY A 329 6.53 6.92 4.05
CA GLY A 329 7.10 6.32 5.24
C GLY A 329 7.01 4.80 5.17
N MET A 330 7.92 4.12 5.85
CA MET A 330 7.99 2.66 5.88
C MET A 330 7.72 2.14 7.29
N ALA A 331 6.75 1.25 7.42
CA ALA A 331 6.55 0.43 8.61
C ALA A 331 7.63 -0.67 8.63
N SER A 332 8.50 -0.64 9.65
CA SER A 332 9.52 -1.68 9.81
C SER A 332 8.90 -3.00 10.29
N THR A 333 9.52 -4.10 9.89
CA THR A 333 9.14 -5.49 10.23
C THR A 333 10.37 -6.32 10.63
N THR A 334 11.49 -5.69 10.97
CA THR A 334 12.75 -6.37 11.32
C THR A 334 12.62 -7.34 12.52
N ASP A 335 11.60 -7.14 13.36
CA ASP A 335 11.26 -7.95 14.53
C ASP A 335 10.07 -8.91 14.29
N ILE A 336 9.51 -8.92 13.08
CA ILE A 336 8.30 -9.67 12.73
C ILE A 336 8.63 -10.80 11.75
N GLY A 337 8.12 -11.99 12.04
CA GLY A 337 8.19 -13.15 11.14
C GLY A 337 9.23 -14.18 11.54
N SER A 338 9.45 -15.15 10.65
CA SER A 338 10.36 -16.26 10.87
C SER A 338 10.77 -16.86 9.54
N GLY A 339 11.98 -17.43 9.47
CA GLY A 339 12.51 -18.02 8.25
C GLY A 339 11.60 -19.00 7.48
N PRO A 340 10.91 -19.95 8.15
CA PRO A 340 10.11 -20.96 7.45
C PRO A 340 8.80 -20.44 6.81
N CYS A 341 8.36 -19.22 7.12
CA CYS A 341 7.07 -18.71 6.66
C CYS A 341 7.20 -17.30 6.12
N ILE A 342 7.02 -17.17 4.80
CA ILE A 342 7.06 -15.90 4.07
C ILE A 342 5.90 -14.95 4.46
N HIS A 343 4.83 -15.48 5.08
CA HIS A 343 3.68 -14.72 5.54
C HIS A 343 3.67 -14.65 7.07
N PRO A 344 4.29 -13.63 7.69
CA PRO A 344 4.31 -13.49 9.14
C PRO A 344 2.89 -13.41 9.71
N SER A 345 2.64 -14.17 10.78
CA SER A 345 1.36 -14.20 11.48
C SER A 345 1.04 -12.90 12.23
N GLN A 346 2.04 -12.08 12.55
CA GLN A 346 1.90 -10.85 13.32
C GLN A 346 1.48 -9.68 12.41
N LYS A 347 0.19 -9.63 12.02
CA LYS A 347 -0.37 -8.56 11.16
C LYS A 347 -0.82 -7.32 11.92
N ILE A 348 -1.19 -7.47 13.19
CA ILE A 348 -1.58 -6.38 14.09
C ILE A 348 -0.50 -5.29 14.15
N PRO A 349 0.76 -5.58 14.54
CA PRO A 349 1.78 -4.55 14.65
C PRO A 349 2.10 -3.89 13.29
N VAL A 350 1.92 -4.59 12.17
CA VAL A 350 2.11 -3.99 10.84
C VAL A 350 1.06 -2.90 10.56
N GLY A 351 -0.22 -3.21 10.80
CA GLY A 351 -1.30 -2.23 10.65
C GLY A 351 -1.17 -1.06 11.61
N GLU A 352 -0.77 -1.32 12.87
CA GLU A 352 -0.49 -0.28 13.87
C GLU A 352 0.64 0.65 13.44
N ARG A 353 1.76 0.11 12.93
CA ARG A 353 2.91 0.92 12.47
C ARG A 353 2.56 1.79 11.26
N LEU A 354 1.75 1.28 10.33
CA LEU A 354 1.20 2.10 9.24
C LEU A 354 0.27 3.20 9.76
N ALA A 355 -0.56 2.90 10.77
CA ALA A 355 -1.44 3.88 11.38
C ALA A 355 -0.66 4.97 12.12
N LEU A 356 0.44 4.64 12.80
CA LEU A 356 1.34 5.63 13.41
C LEU A 356 1.88 6.61 12.36
N LEU A 357 2.32 6.12 11.20
CA LEU A 357 2.78 6.97 10.10
C LEU A 357 1.67 7.90 9.60
N ALA A 358 0.47 7.38 9.35
CA ALA A 358 -0.65 8.19 8.88
C ALA A 358 -1.11 9.23 9.92
N LEU A 359 -1.29 8.82 11.18
CA LEU A 359 -1.72 9.71 12.26
C LEU A 359 -0.72 10.85 12.48
N SER A 360 0.59 10.56 12.49
CA SER A 360 1.62 11.58 12.70
C SER A 360 1.83 12.47 11.47
N LYS A 361 2.00 11.87 10.27
CA LYS A 361 2.46 12.58 9.08
C LYS A 361 1.33 13.11 8.19
N THR A 362 0.15 12.48 8.20
CA THR A 362 -1.03 12.95 7.45
C THR A 362 -1.94 13.80 8.34
N TYR A 363 -2.29 13.29 9.52
CA TYR A 363 -3.27 13.94 10.42
C TYR A 363 -2.64 14.83 11.50
N GLY A 364 -1.31 14.96 11.51
CA GLY A 364 -0.58 15.87 12.39
C GLY A 364 -0.69 15.56 13.89
N LYS A 365 -1.10 14.34 14.27
CA LYS A 365 -1.20 13.92 15.66
C LYS A 365 0.19 13.96 16.31
N LYS A 366 0.26 14.51 17.52
CA LYS A 366 1.52 14.70 18.27
C LYS A 366 1.63 13.68 19.39
N GLY A 367 2.85 13.44 19.86
CA GLY A 367 3.14 12.48 20.93
C GLY A 367 3.29 11.03 20.47
N LEU A 368 3.21 10.77 19.16
CA LEU A 368 3.42 9.47 18.56
C LEU A 368 4.83 9.38 17.97
N ILE A 369 5.56 8.32 18.30
CA ILE A 369 6.79 7.93 17.60
C ILE A 369 6.38 7.02 16.45
N CYS A 370 6.69 7.41 15.22
CA CYS A 370 6.26 6.73 14.01
C CYS A 370 7.41 6.29 13.10
N GLU A 371 8.61 6.85 13.27
CA GLU A 371 9.78 6.48 12.47
C GLU A 371 10.73 5.53 13.23
N SER A 372 11.00 4.38 12.61
CA SER A 372 12.02 3.43 13.07
C SER A 372 13.44 4.02 13.01
N PRO A 373 14.35 3.61 13.91
CA PRO A 373 15.77 3.95 13.80
C PRO A 373 16.36 3.55 12.44
N ARG A 374 17.11 4.45 11.84
CA ARG A 374 17.82 4.22 10.58
C ARG A 374 19.29 4.57 10.73
N PHE A 375 20.17 3.77 10.13
CA PHE A 375 21.58 4.10 10.01
C PHE A 375 21.78 5.51 9.41
N GLU A 376 22.62 6.31 10.06
CA GLU A 376 23.00 7.66 9.62
C GLU A 376 24.48 7.73 9.23
N SER A 377 25.38 7.22 10.08
CA SER A 377 26.82 7.24 9.83
C SER A 377 27.56 6.23 10.70
N VAL A 378 28.80 5.92 10.32
CA VAL A 378 29.74 5.13 11.11
C VAL A 378 31.08 5.84 11.17
N ARG A 379 31.77 5.74 12.30
CA ARG A 379 33.19 6.03 12.43
C ARG A 379 33.92 4.83 13.03
N PHE A 380 35.14 4.58 12.59
CA PHE A 380 35.97 3.51 13.13
C PHE A 380 37.09 4.13 13.96
N GLU A 381 37.10 3.84 15.26
CA GLU A 381 38.04 4.40 16.23
C GLU A 381 38.29 3.39 17.35
N ASP A 382 39.53 3.32 17.84
CA ASP A 382 39.94 2.48 18.98
C ASP A 382 39.47 1.00 18.90
N GLY A 383 39.55 0.41 17.69
CA GLY A 383 39.14 -0.98 17.45
C GLY A 383 37.63 -1.21 17.47
N LYS A 384 36.82 -0.15 17.37
CA LYS A 384 35.36 -0.19 17.37
C LYS A 384 34.77 0.51 16.16
N ALA A 385 33.57 0.10 15.78
CA ALA A 385 32.69 0.87 14.91
C ALA A 385 31.67 1.61 15.78
N ILE A 386 31.68 2.94 15.76
CA ILE A 386 30.64 3.74 16.41
C ILE A 386 29.58 4.10 15.37
N VAL A 387 28.41 3.47 15.51
CA VAL A 387 27.30 3.57 14.57
C VAL A 387 26.28 4.55 15.10
N ARG A 388 26.00 5.59 14.33
CA ARG A 388 25.00 6.61 14.63
C ARG A 388 23.70 6.33 13.88
N PHE A 389 22.57 6.53 14.55
CA PHE A 389 21.24 6.36 13.99
C PHE A 389 20.46 7.68 13.96
N LYS A 390 19.74 7.92 12.87
CA LYS A 390 18.63 8.86 12.83
C LYS A 390 17.40 8.19 13.45
N THR A 391 16.81 8.77 14.48
CA THR A 391 15.67 8.17 15.17
C THR A 391 14.79 9.21 15.86
N GLU A 392 13.49 8.91 15.99
CA GLU A 392 12.57 9.61 16.90
C GLU A 392 12.64 8.98 18.30
N GLY A 393 12.47 9.81 19.34
CA GLY A 393 12.69 9.36 20.72
C GLY A 393 14.17 9.08 21.00
N THR A 394 14.46 8.21 21.96
CA THR A 394 15.84 7.73 22.20
C THR A 394 15.99 6.30 21.68
N LEU A 395 17.21 5.91 21.31
CA LEU A 395 17.51 4.48 21.17
C LEU A 395 17.39 3.83 22.54
N GLY A 396 16.70 2.69 22.60
CA GLY A 396 16.59 1.88 23.79
C GLY A 396 17.06 0.47 23.45
N PRO A 397 18.10 -0.08 24.09
CA PRO A 397 18.24 -1.52 24.09
C PRO A 397 17.02 -2.13 24.79
N ASP A 398 16.60 -3.31 24.35
CA ASP A 398 15.75 -4.14 25.20
C ASP A 398 16.42 -4.26 26.58
N TYR A 399 15.74 -3.81 27.65
CA TYR A 399 16.24 -3.88 29.03
C TYR A 399 16.52 -5.33 29.48
N SER A 400 16.16 -6.32 28.66
CA SER A 400 16.43 -7.74 28.87
C SER A 400 17.89 -8.19 28.62
N GLY A 401 18.75 -7.38 27.99
CA GLY A 401 20.15 -7.82 27.74
C GLY A 401 21.00 -6.97 26.78
N ARG A 402 21.91 -7.66 26.07
CA ARG A 402 22.82 -7.05 25.08
C ARG A 402 22.06 -6.75 23.78
N ILE A 403 22.49 -5.72 23.06
CA ILE A 403 22.02 -5.45 21.69
C ILE A 403 22.57 -6.56 20.77
N LYS A 404 21.69 -7.19 19.99
CA LYS A 404 22.00 -8.32 19.10
C LYS A 404 21.68 -7.96 17.66
N GLY A 405 22.23 -8.75 16.74
CA GLY A 405 22.03 -8.60 15.30
C GLY A 405 23.15 -7.84 14.59
N PHE A 406 24.20 -7.42 15.31
CA PHE A 406 25.38 -6.80 14.72
C PHE A 406 26.44 -7.83 14.32
N GLU A 407 27.03 -7.63 13.14
CA GLU A 407 28.22 -8.32 12.66
C GLU A 407 29.28 -7.28 12.28
N ILE A 408 30.55 -7.59 12.45
CA ILE A 408 31.67 -6.68 12.17
C ILE A 408 32.77 -7.42 11.41
N ALA A 409 33.44 -6.72 10.49
CA ALA A 409 34.50 -7.29 9.66
C ALA A 409 35.73 -6.38 9.59
N GLY A 410 36.90 -6.99 9.45
CA GLY A 410 38.16 -6.32 9.14
C GLY A 410 38.39 -6.25 7.62
N ALA A 411 39.61 -5.92 7.23
CA ALA A 411 40.02 -5.85 5.82
C ALA A 411 39.98 -7.20 5.08
N ASP A 412 39.91 -8.31 5.82
CA ASP A 412 39.71 -9.67 5.28
C ASP A 412 38.27 -9.94 4.80
N LYS A 413 37.33 -9.03 5.11
CA LYS A 413 35.92 -9.08 4.75
C LYS A 413 35.13 -10.24 5.36
N ILE A 414 35.66 -10.87 6.40
CA ILE A 414 34.98 -11.96 7.09
C ILE A 414 34.13 -11.36 8.22
N PHE A 415 32.81 -11.51 8.11
CA PHE A 415 31.91 -11.01 9.14
C PHE A 415 31.83 -11.98 10.31
N VAL A 416 31.99 -11.46 11.53
CA VAL A 416 31.76 -12.21 12.76
C VAL A 416 30.72 -11.53 13.63
N PRO A 417 29.97 -12.26 14.47
CA PRO A 417 29.07 -11.66 15.46
C PRO A 417 29.80 -10.66 16.34
N ALA A 418 29.16 -9.51 16.59
CA ALA A 418 29.76 -8.40 17.31
C ALA A 418 29.06 -8.11 18.65
N ARG A 419 29.83 -7.60 19.61
CA ARG A 419 29.30 -6.99 20.83
C ARG A 419 28.85 -5.57 20.50
N ALA A 420 27.60 -5.25 20.83
CA ALA A 420 27.03 -3.92 20.65
C ALA A 420 26.60 -3.32 22.00
N GLU A 421 26.98 -2.07 22.23
CA GLU A 421 26.71 -1.33 23.47
C GLU A 421 26.11 0.04 23.17
N TYR A 422 25.02 0.36 23.87
CA TYR A 422 24.40 1.67 23.78
C TYR A 422 25.31 2.74 24.40
N ILE A 423 25.59 3.81 23.66
CA ILE A 423 26.27 4.99 24.20
C ILE A 423 25.22 5.88 24.89
N VAL A 424 25.22 5.85 26.22
CA VAL A 424 24.21 6.50 27.05
C VAL A 424 24.01 7.97 26.67
N GLY A 425 22.77 8.34 26.38
CA GLY A 425 22.37 9.71 26.05
C GLY A 425 22.63 10.12 24.61
N GLN A 426 23.18 9.23 23.77
CA GLN A 426 23.45 9.50 22.36
C GLN A 426 22.66 8.53 21.47
N PRO A 427 22.33 8.88 20.22
CA PRO A 427 21.74 7.93 19.27
C PRO A 427 22.85 7.07 18.62
N GLU A 428 23.76 6.54 19.45
CA GLU A 428 24.96 5.83 18.99
C GLU A 428 25.12 4.48 19.66
N ILE A 429 25.59 3.49 18.89
CA ILE A 429 25.93 2.15 19.33
C ILE A 429 27.42 1.91 19.06
N ALA A 430 28.17 1.52 20.09
CA ALA A 430 29.53 1.06 19.95
C ALA A 430 29.55 -0.44 19.64
N VAL A 431 30.13 -0.82 18.49
CA VAL A 431 30.19 -2.20 18.00
C VAL A 431 31.64 -2.67 17.97
N SER A 432 31.91 -3.85 18.51
CA SER A 432 33.28 -4.37 18.66
C SER A 432 33.31 -5.90 18.62
N SER A 433 34.49 -6.48 18.36
CA SER A 433 34.73 -7.92 18.44
C SER A 433 36.11 -8.18 19.05
N THR A 434 36.25 -9.30 19.77
CA THR A 434 37.56 -9.76 20.23
C THR A 434 38.37 -10.45 19.12
N ILE A 435 37.74 -10.72 17.97
CA ILE A 435 38.35 -11.37 16.81
C ILE A 435 38.81 -10.32 15.78
N VAL A 436 38.06 -9.21 15.64
CA VAL A 436 38.35 -8.14 14.68
C VAL A 436 38.96 -6.95 15.40
N GLU A 437 40.30 -6.85 15.39
CA GLU A 437 41.02 -5.76 16.05
C GLU A 437 40.88 -4.42 15.32
N ASN A 438 40.86 -4.44 13.99
CA ASN A 438 40.81 -3.24 13.13
C ASN A 438 39.58 -3.32 12.22
N PRO A 439 38.38 -2.95 12.73
CA PRO A 439 37.16 -3.03 11.95
C PRO A 439 37.13 -1.98 10.83
N VAL A 440 36.58 -2.39 9.69
CA VAL A 440 36.36 -1.51 8.53
C VAL A 440 34.93 -1.57 8.00
N ALA A 441 34.13 -2.55 8.46
CA ALA A 441 32.73 -2.70 8.09
C ALA A 441 31.89 -3.23 9.24
N VAL A 442 30.62 -2.81 9.28
CA VAL A 442 29.61 -3.28 10.24
C VAL A 442 28.28 -3.48 9.53
N ARG A 443 27.55 -4.51 9.94
CA ARG A 443 26.21 -4.86 9.46
C ARG A 443 25.28 -5.02 10.66
N TYR A 444 24.00 -4.69 10.48
CA TYR A 444 22.92 -4.96 11.44
C TYR A 444 21.77 -5.63 10.73
N ALA A 445 21.31 -6.78 11.26
CA ALA A 445 20.20 -7.57 10.73
C ALA A 445 20.30 -7.83 9.21
N PHE A 446 21.52 -7.89 8.67
CA PHE A 446 21.78 -7.94 7.23
C PHE A 446 21.90 -9.38 6.73
N ARG A 447 20.91 -10.20 7.09
CA ARG A 447 20.75 -11.60 6.68
C ARG A 447 19.29 -11.87 6.31
N ASN A 448 19.01 -12.88 5.49
CA ASN A 448 17.68 -13.25 5.03
C ASN A 448 16.75 -13.56 6.19
N VAL A 449 17.30 -14.22 7.21
CA VAL A 449 16.64 -14.47 8.49
C VAL A 449 17.61 -14.07 9.58
N PRO A 450 17.51 -12.85 10.14
CA PRO A 450 18.42 -12.43 11.20
C PRO A 450 18.12 -13.22 12.48
N ASP A 451 19.14 -13.86 13.07
CA ASP A 451 18.98 -14.75 14.22
C ASP A 451 18.25 -14.07 15.40
N GLN A 452 18.60 -12.80 15.71
CA GLN A 452 17.96 -11.97 16.75
C GLN A 452 18.16 -10.47 16.47
N THR A 453 17.11 -9.66 16.59
CA THR A 453 17.13 -8.20 16.40
C THR A 453 16.56 -7.51 17.64
N THR A 454 17.40 -6.76 18.37
CA THR A 454 17.03 -6.18 19.67
C THR A 454 17.26 -4.68 19.80
N LEU A 455 17.51 -3.98 18.69
CA LEU A 455 17.64 -2.52 18.67
C LEU A 455 16.31 -1.85 18.33
N TYR A 456 15.78 -1.08 19.27
CA TYR A 456 14.52 -0.35 19.14
C TYR A 456 14.71 1.12 19.53
N ASN A 457 13.77 1.98 19.16
CA ASN A 457 13.60 3.26 19.85
C ASN A 457 12.63 3.14 21.03
N THR A 458 12.47 4.21 21.80
CA THR A 458 11.51 4.29 22.92
C THR A 458 10.05 4.14 22.52
N GLY A 459 9.73 4.24 21.22
CA GLY A 459 8.40 3.92 20.70
C GLY A 459 8.17 2.42 20.48
N GLY A 460 9.18 1.58 20.71
CA GLY A 460 9.11 0.14 20.45
C GLY A 460 9.24 -0.21 18.96
N LEU A 461 9.71 0.72 18.12
CA LEU A 461 9.90 0.46 16.70
C LEU A 461 11.32 -0.10 16.45
N PRO A 462 11.46 -1.23 15.75
CA PRO A 462 12.77 -1.84 15.51
C PRO A 462 13.59 -1.01 14.52
N ALA A 463 14.91 -1.05 14.66
CA ALA A 463 15.83 -0.49 13.68
C ALA A 463 15.75 -1.24 12.34
N PHE A 464 15.93 -0.51 11.24
CA PHE A 464 16.05 -1.11 9.92
C PHE A 464 17.39 -1.84 9.74
N PRO A 465 17.44 -2.92 8.92
CA PRO A 465 18.69 -3.52 8.50
C PRO A 465 19.59 -2.52 7.79
N PHE A 466 20.91 -2.65 7.95
CA PHE A 466 21.88 -1.86 7.20
C PHE A 466 23.23 -2.56 7.09
N ARG A 467 24.05 -2.08 6.16
CA ARG A 467 25.48 -2.38 6.02
C ARG A 467 26.27 -1.09 5.79
N THR A 468 27.56 -1.10 6.10
CA THR A 468 28.48 0.02 5.80
C THR A 468 29.46 -0.30 4.66
N ASP A 469 29.43 -1.53 4.18
CA ASP A 469 30.22 -2.01 3.04
C ASP A 469 29.38 -2.06 1.75
N ASP A 470 30.06 -2.22 0.62
CA ASP A 470 29.49 -2.46 -0.71
C ASP A 470 29.81 -3.88 -1.23
N TRP A 471 30.16 -4.81 -0.33
CA TRP A 471 30.68 -6.14 -0.68
C TRP A 471 29.54 -7.14 -0.87
N ASN A 472 29.29 -7.51 -2.12
CA ASN A 472 28.26 -8.50 -2.48
C ASN A 472 28.79 -9.95 -2.44
N ASP A 473 30.09 -10.14 -2.20
CA ASP A 473 30.81 -11.42 -2.18
C ASP A 473 31.32 -11.83 -0.79
N ALA A 474 31.08 -11.01 0.25
CA ALA A 474 31.57 -11.26 1.60
C ALA A 474 30.92 -12.52 2.20
N GLN A 475 31.78 -13.40 2.75
CA GLN A 475 31.39 -14.66 3.38
C GLN A 475 30.93 -14.43 4.82
#